data_AF-A0AAU1S644-F1
#
_entry.id   AF-A0AAU1S644-F1
#
_cell.length_a   1.000
_cell.length_b   1.000
_cell.length_c   1.000
_cell.angle_alpha   90.00
_cell.angle_beta   90.00
_cell.angle_gamma   90.00
#
_symmetry.space_group_name_H-M   'P 1'
#
loop_
_entity.id
_entity.type
_entity.pdbx_description
1 polymer ?
#
loop_
_entity_poly.entity_id
_entity_poly.type
_entity_poly.pdbx_seq_one_letter_code
_entity_poly.pdbx_strand_id
1 'polypeptide(L)'
;MSENLSRLDRLRIVREWQAYQLGRTDRTIAELEEREATAARAARTLPPPAPDWKLSLQRAGGTSHADAVHTGDCGMGGKRTKPMTREQALRALTEDGITACPYCRPDRELGVL
;
A
#
# COMPACT_ATOMS: atom_id res chain seq x y z
N MET A 1 41.13 -38.05 -37.07
CA MET A 1 41.39 -36.89 -37.93
C MET A 1 40.69 -35.70 -37.31
N SER A 2 41.40 -34.85 -36.57
CA SER A 2 40.81 -33.64 -36.01
C SER A 2 40.82 -32.57 -37.10
N GLU A 3 39.67 -32.33 -37.73
CA GLU A 3 39.48 -31.16 -38.57
C GLU A 3 39.68 -29.90 -37.73
N ASN A 4 40.72 -29.14 -38.05
CA ASN A 4 41.04 -27.91 -37.35
C ASN A 4 40.08 -26.83 -37.86
N LEU A 5 39.00 -26.58 -37.12
CA LEU A 5 38.01 -25.56 -37.47
C LEU A 5 38.68 -24.23 -37.78
N SER A 6 38.33 -23.63 -38.92
CA SER A 6 38.85 -22.33 -39.31
C SER A 6 38.44 -21.27 -38.29
N ARG A 7 39.18 -20.16 -38.24
CA ARG A 7 38.82 -19.02 -37.38
C ARG A 7 37.42 -18.49 -37.70
N LEU A 8 37.00 -18.54 -38.97
CA LEU A 8 35.67 -18.12 -39.40
C LEU A 8 34.57 -19.03 -38.80
N ASP A 9 34.78 -20.36 -38.82
CA ASP A 9 33.80 -21.30 -38.29
C ASP A 9 33.65 -21.17 -36.78
N ARG A 10 34.75 -20.94 -36.05
CA ARG A 10 34.71 -20.65 -34.61
C ARG A 10 33.91 -19.38 -34.32
N LEU A 11 34.11 -18.32 -35.09
CA LEU A 11 33.37 -17.07 -34.91
C LEU A 11 31.88 -17.24 -35.23
N ARG A 12 31.51 -18.06 -36.22
CA ARG A 12 30.11 -18.39 -36.52
C ARG A 12 29.45 -19.11 -35.35
N ILE A 13 30.13 -20.09 -34.74
CA ILE A 13 29.64 -20.79 -33.55
C ILE A 13 29.45 -19.81 -32.38
N VAL A 14 30.44 -18.96 -32.14
CA VAL A 14 30.37 -17.94 -31.09
C VAL A 14 29.20 -16.98 -31.33
N ARG A 15 28.94 -16.57 -32.57
CA ARG A 15 27.81 -15.71 -32.92
C ARG A 15 26.47 -16.39 -32.61
N GLU A 16 26.29 -17.65 -32.99
CA GLU A 16 25.05 -18.40 -32.69
C GLU A 16 24.84 -18.54 -31.17
N TRP A 17 25.91 -18.81 -30.44
CA TRP A 17 25.86 -18.85 -28.97
C TRP A 17 25.47 -17.50 -28.37
N GLN A 18 26.08 -16.40 -28.84
CA GLN A 18 25.75 -15.05 -28.38
C GLN A 18 24.30 -14.70 -28.68
N ALA A 19 23.79 -15.03 -29.87
CA ALA A 19 22.39 -14.81 -30.23
C ALA A 19 21.45 -15.59 -29.29
N TYR A 20 21.77 -16.84 -28.97
CA TYR A 20 21.02 -17.63 -28.00
C TYR A 20 21.03 -17.00 -26.61
N GLN A 21 22.19 -16.55 -26.12
CA GLN A 21 22.32 -15.91 -24.80
C GLN A 21 21.58 -14.56 -24.74
N LEU A 22 21.64 -13.78 -25.83
CA LEU A 22 20.91 -12.53 -25.94
C LEU A 22 19.40 -12.79 -25.86
N GLY A 23 18.87 -13.73 -26.66
CA GLY A 23 17.45 -14.07 -26.61
C GLY A 23 16.98 -14.67 -25.28
N ARG A 24 17.86 -15.29 -24.48
CA ARG A 24 17.54 -15.63 -23.08
C ARG A 24 17.44 -14.39 -22.21
N THR A 25 18.42 -13.49 -22.32
CA THR A 25 18.47 -12.24 -21.55
C THR A 25 17.25 -11.38 -21.83
N ASP A 26 16.89 -11.20 -23.11
CA ASP A 26 15.74 -10.40 -23.52
C ASP A 26 14.42 -10.94 -22.96
N ARG A 27 14.24 -12.28 -22.94
CA ARG A 27 13.06 -12.90 -22.31
C ARG A 27 13.01 -12.63 -20.81
N THR A 28 14.14 -12.78 -20.11
CA THR A 28 14.20 -12.48 -18.69
C THR A 28 13.91 -11.01 -18.39
N ILE A 29 14.42 -10.09 -19.22
CA ILE A 29 14.09 -8.66 -19.12
C ILE A 29 12.59 -8.45 -19.26
N ALA A 30 11.97 -8.98 -20.31
CA ALA A 30 10.53 -8.83 -20.55
C ALA A 30 9.68 -9.39 -19.39
N GLU A 31 10.04 -10.56 -18.84
CA GLU A 31 9.36 -11.14 -17.67
C GLU A 31 9.49 -10.24 -16.42
N LEU A 32 10.65 -9.63 -16.20
CA LEU A 32 10.87 -8.73 -15.07
C LEU A 32 10.13 -7.41 -15.24
N GLU A 33 10.15 -6.82 -16.44
CA GLU A 33 9.40 -5.60 -16.76
C GLU A 33 7.90 -5.80 -16.57
N GLU A 34 7.35 -6.95 -16.97
CA GLU A 34 5.94 -7.29 -16.74
C GLU A 34 5.61 -7.39 -15.24
N ARG A 35 6.49 -8.01 -14.44
CA ARG A 35 6.34 -8.08 -12.99
C ARG A 35 6.39 -6.71 -12.35
N GLU A 36 7.34 -5.86 -12.74
CA GLU A 36 7.46 -4.49 -12.24
C GLU A 36 6.25 -3.65 -12.60
N ALA A 37 5.78 -3.73 -13.85
CA ALA A 37 4.55 -3.06 -14.29
C ALA A 37 3.33 -3.53 -13.50
N THR A 38 3.24 -4.83 -13.21
CA THR A 38 2.15 -5.41 -12.41
C THR A 38 2.21 -4.92 -10.96
N ALA A 39 3.40 -4.91 -10.34
CA ALA A 39 3.60 -4.40 -8.99
C ALA A 39 3.28 -2.89 -8.91
N ALA A 40 3.70 -2.11 -9.90
CA ALA A 40 3.40 -0.68 -9.98
C ALA A 40 1.90 -0.42 -10.15
N ARG A 41 1.19 -1.25 -10.92
CA ARG A 41 -0.29 -1.18 -11.02
C ARG A 41 -0.94 -1.53 -9.69
N ALA A 42 -0.50 -2.61 -9.04
CA ALA A 42 -1.01 -3.04 -7.74
C ALA A 42 -0.83 -1.94 -6.68
N ALA A 43 0.34 -1.31 -6.62
CA ALA A 43 0.65 -0.18 -5.74
C ALA A 43 -0.27 1.03 -5.97
N ARG A 44 -0.65 1.32 -7.22
CA ARG A 44 -1.60 2.40 -7.55
C ARG A 44 -3.04 2.07 -7.16
N THR A 45 -3.40 0.79 -7.11
CA THR A 45 -4.76 0.33 -6.79
C THR A 45 -4.97 -0.01 -5.32
N LEU A 46 -3.90 -0.17 -4.54
CA LEU A 46 -3.98 -0.40 -3.11
C LEU A 46 -4.72 0.79 -2.45
N PRO A 47 -5.82 0.55 -1.71
CA PRO A 47 -6.45 1.58 -0.92
C PRO A 47 -5.40 2.20 0.02
N PRO A 48 -5.51 3.51 0.33
CA PRO A 48 -4.67 4.09 1.36
C PRO A 48 -4.76 3.24 2.64
N PRO A 49 -3.66 3.12 3.41
CA PRO A 49 -3.70 2.41 4.68
C PRO A 49 -4.86 2.94 5.52
N ALA A 50 -5.54 2.02 6.23
CA ALA A 50 -6.62 2.42 7.11
C ALA A 50 -6.10 3.51 8.07
N PRO A 51 -6.86 4.61 8.26
CA PRO A 51 -6.42 5.69 9.13
C PRO A 51 -6.32 5.15 10.56
N ASP A 52 -5.26 5.48 11.30
CA ASP A 52 -5.10 5.00 12.69
C ASP A 52 -6.21 5.47 13.63
N TRP A 53 -6.88 6.58 13.26
CA TRP A 53 -7.97 7.18 14.03
C TRP A 53 -9.12 7.59 13.12
N LYS A 54 -10.34 7.56 13.65
CA LYS A 54 -11.52 8.03 12.94
C LYS A 54 -12.56 8.64 13.88
N LEU A 55 -13.30 9.61 13.37
CA LEU A 55 -14.45 10.23 14.03
C LEU A 55 -15.73 9.59 13.53
N SER A 56 -16.56 9.02 14.41
CA SER A 56 -17.93 8.66 14.07
C SER A 56 -18.81 9.90 13.99
N LEU A 57 -19.72 9.90 13.02
CA LEU A 57 -20.68 10.97 12.82
C LEU A 57 -22.10 10.43 12.94
N GLN A 58 -22.90 11.05 13.81
CA GLN A 58 -24.33 10.77 13.92
C GLN A 58 -25.15 11.78 13.13
N ARG A 59 -26.31 11.36 12.63
CA ARG A 59 -27.26 12.23 11.94
C ARG A 59 -28.44 12.49 12.86
N ALA A 60 -28.69 13.75 13.17
CA ALA A 60 -29.87 14.20 13.90
C ALA A 60 -30.45 15.41 13.16
N GLY A 61 -31.77 15.44 12.94
CA GLY A 61 -32.42 16.60 12.29
C GLY A 61 -31.94 16.95 10.87
N GLY A 62 -31.27 16.02 10.16
CA GLY A 62 -30.71 16.28 8.83
C GLY A 62 -29.26 16.79 8.82
N THR A 63 -28.72 17.19 9.97
CA THR A 63 -27.32 17.61 10.15
C THR A 63 -26.46 16.47 10.68
N SER A 64 -25.18 16.46 10.34
CA SER A 64 -24.21 15.47 10.86
C SER A 64 -23.41 16.10 12.01
N HIS A 65 -23.31 15.39 13.13
CA HIS A 65 -22.60 15.83 14.33
C HIS A 65 -21.50 14.83 14.69
N ALA A 66 -20.41 15.35 15.26
CA ALA A 66 -19.34 14.55 15.85
C ALA A 66 -19.90 13.75 17.04
N ASP A 67 -19.60 12.45 17.07
CA ASP A 67 -20.12 11.53 18.08
C ASP A 67 -19.00 11.04 18.99
N ALA A 68 -18.09 10.22 18.46
CA ALA A 68 -16.95 9.72 19.21
C ALA A 68 -15.71 9.54 18.35
N VAL A 69 -14.53 9.68 18.96
CA VAL A 69 -13.24 9.29 18.38
C VAL A 69 -13.05 7.78 18.58
N HIS A 70 -12.47 7.11 17.58
CA HIS A 70 -12.18 5.68 17.58
C HIS A 70 -10.78 5.42 17.01
N THR A 71 -10.19 4.27 17.36
CA THR A 71 -9.11 3.67 16.56
C THR A 71 -9.62 3.31 15.16
N GLY A 72 -8.71 3.28 14.19
CA GLY A 72 -8.98 3.05 12.78
C GLY A 72 -9.76 1.78 12.47
N ASP A 73 -9.43 0.73 13.18
CA ASP A 73 -9.96 -0.62 13.04
C ASP A 73 -11.24 -0.87 13.86
N CYS A 74 -11.66 0.07 14.72
CA CYS A 74 -12.81 -0.15 15.58
C CYS A 74 -14.13 -0.28 14.80
N GLY A 75 -14.80 -1.43 14.91
CA GLY A 75 -16.09 -1.67 14.26
C GLY A 75 -17.26 -0.83 14.80
N MET A 76 -17.10 -0.22 15.98
CA MET A 76 -18.19 0.52 16.67
C MET A 76 -18.44 1.92 16.10
N GLY A 77 -17.53 2.45 15.26
CA GLY A 77 -17.68 3.78 14.64
C GLY A 77 -18.77 3.86 13.56
N GLY A 78 -19.37 2.73 13.18
CA GLY A 78 -20.44 2.67 12.19
C GLY A 78 -20.00 3.01 10.76
N LYS A 79 -20.98 3.26 9.87
CA LYS A 79 -20.74 3.49 8.43
C LYS A 79 -20.30 4.92 8.10
N ARG A 80 -20.61 5.90 8.96
CA ARG A 80 -20.33 7.32 8.72
C ARG A 80 -19.17 7.75 9.58
N THR A 81 -17.97 7.58 9.04
CA THR A 81 -16.73 7.93 9.71
C THR A 81 -15.92 8.92 8.89
N LYS A 82 -15.12 9.74 9.57
CA LYS A 82 -14.14 10.63 8.96
C LYS A 82 -12.74 10.23 9.45
N PRO A 83 -11.76 9.99 8.55
CA PRO A 83 -10.38 9.70 8.95
C PRO A 83 -9.78 10.89 9.70
N MET A 84 -8.92 10.61 10.68
CA MET A 84 -8.22 11.61 11.47
C MET A 84 -6.72 11.28 11.59
N THR A 85 -5.88 12.31 11.62
CA THR A 85 -4.50 12.16 12.11
C THR A 85 -4.48 12.02 13.63
N ARG A 86 -3.36 11.57 14.18
CA ARG A 86 -3.14 11.49 15.63
C ARG A 86 -3.39 12.83 16.32
N GLU A 87 -2.89 13.93 15.75
CA GLU A 87 -3.03 15.28 16.31
C GLU A 87 -4.48 15.77 16.26
N GLN A 88 -5.21 15.43 15.20
CA GLN A 88 -6.63 15.75 15.10
C GLN A 88 -7.43 14.97 16.15
N ALA A 89 -7.13 13.67 16.32
CA ALA A 89 -7.79 12.83 17.31
C ALA A 89 -7.51 13.34 18.74
N LEU A 90 -6.27 13.75 19.01
CA LEU A 90 -5.88 14.36 20.29
C LEU A 90 -6.67 15.64 20.54
N ARG A 91 -6.66 16.60 19.60
CA ARG A 91 -7.43 17.85 19.74
C ARG A 91 -8.92 17.60 19.89
N ALA A 92 -9.48 16.63 19.17
CA ALA A 92 -10.89 16.28 19.32
C ALA A 92 -11.23 15.84 20.75
N LEU A 93 -10.36 15.05 21.38
CA LEU A 93 -10.55 14.59 22.74
C LEU A 93 -10.29 15.67 23.79
N THR A 94 -9.31 16.56 23.57
CA THR A 94 -8.86 17.52 24.60
C THR A 94 -9.45 18.92 24.45
N GLU A 95 -9.56 19.43 23.22
CA GLU A 95 -10.00 20.80 22.92
C GLU A 95 -11.48 20.83 22.53
N ASP A 96 -11.91 19.95 21.62
CA ASP A 96 -13.29 19.94 21.10
C ASP A 96 -14.28 19.22 22.04
N GLY A 97 -13.78 18.53 23.08
CA GLY A 97 -14.59 17.81 24.06
C GLY A 97 -15.36 16.62 23.49
N ILE A 98 -14.91 16.08 22.34
CA ILE A 98 -15.52 14.89 21.73
C ILE A 98 -15.19 13.67 22.58
N THR A 99 -16.16 12.79 22.76
CA THR A 99 -15.98 11.60 23.59
C THR A 99 -15.09 10.55 22.92
N ALA A 100 -14.30 9.84 23.73
CA ALA A 100 -13.58 8.66 23.29
C ALA A 100 -14.53 7.45 23.26
N CYS A 101 -14.42 6.60 22.23
CA CYS A 101 -15.16 5.36 22.19
C CYS A 101 -14.79 4.48 23.40
N PRO A 102 -15.78 4.02 24.19
CA PRO A 102 -15.51 3.26 25.40
C PRO A 102 -14.96 1.85 25.12
N TYR A 103 -15.12 1.34 23.89
CA TYR A 103 -14.71 -0.01 23.50
C TYR A 103 -13.26 -0.07 23.02
N CYS A 104 -12.84 0.80 22.10
CA CYS A 104 -11.45 0.83 21.63
C CYS A 104 -10.54 1.75 22.44
N ARG A 105 -11.09 2.62 23.30
CA ARG A 105 -10.36 3.48 24.24
C ARG A 105 -9.18 4.24 23.58
N PRO A 106 -9.46 5.04 22.52
CA PRO A 106 -8.42 5.78 21.81
C PRO A 106 -7.71 6.81 22.70
N ASP A 107 -8.39 7.29 23.74
CA ASP A 107 -7.86 8.16 24.79
C ASP A 107 -6.62 7.59 25.48
N ARG A 108 -6.59 6.27 25.74
CA ARG A 108 -5.45 5.63 26.41
C ARG A 108 -4.24 5.51 25.49
N GLU A 109 -4.48 5.11 24.25
CA GLU A 109 -3.42 4.95 23.26
C GLU A 109 -2.86 6.33 22.81
N LEU A 110 -3.69 7.37 22.84
CA LEU A 110 -3.26 8.76 22.64
C LEU A 110 -2.58 9.37 23.88
N GLY A 111 -2.69 8.75 25.06
CA GLY A 111 -2.08 9.20 26.31
C GLY A 111 -2.83 10.36 26.99
N VAL A 112 -4.14 10.48 26.76
CA VAL A 112 -5.00 11.49 27.39
C VAL A 112 -5.46 11.05 28.78
N LEU A 113 -5.67 9.74 28.98
CA LEU A 113 -6.19 9.11 30.19
C LEU A 113 -5.38 7.88 30.62
#